data_AF-A0A4R1HE14-F1
#
_entry.id   AF-A0A4R1HE14-F1
#
_cell.length_a   1.000
_cell.length_b   1.000
_cell.length_c   1.000
_cell.angle_alpha   90.00
_cell.angle_beta   90.00
_cell.angle_gamma   90.00
#
_symmetry.space_group_name_H-M   'P 1'
#
loop_
_entity.id
_entity.type
_entity.pdbx_description
1 polymer ?
#
loop_
_entity_poly.entity_id
_entity_poly.type
_entity_poly.pdbx_seq_one_letter_code
_entity_poly.pdbx_strand_id
1 'polypeptide(L)'
;MRTKTMYLAAILLTQVVIASNAYAASTLEEANLAYKNQNIDQATQLYQQSLQDDPQSPDAKVGLAYCYFVKRQYPRATDQVNEVLAINSTHIRGLLLRGRLNMQSGNLVAAKEAFQQVVAVDPNNVEAHTSLGNALFGLGDEAGADAHYNTVRSLVSPGQ
;
A
#
# COMPACT_ATOMS: atom_id res chain seq x y z
N MET A 1 -50.71 -6.52 2.52
CA MET A 1 -49.85 -6.78 1.35
C MET A 1 -48.51 -6.02 1.34
N ARG A 2 -48.25 -5.03 2.21
CA ARG A 2 -46.99 -4.24 2.21
C ARG A 2 -45.71 -4.97 2.66
N THR A 3 -45.82 -6.02 3.49
CA THR A 3 -44.66 -6.69 4.10
C THR A 3 -43.90 -7.61 3.15
N LYS A 4 -44.58 -8.33 2.24
CA LYS A 4 -43.92 -9.25 1.29
C LYS A 4 -43.03 -8.52 0.28
N THR A 5 -43.44 -7.35 -0.20
CA THR A 5 -42.68 -6.55 -1.16
C THR A 5 -41.42 -5.94 -0.53
N MET A 6 -41.48 -5.58 0.75
CA MET A 6 -40.34 -5.03 1.50
C MET A 6 -39.25 -6.08 1.74
N TYR A 7 -39.64 -7.33 2.06
CA TYR A 7 -38.70 -8.44 2.22
C TYR A 7 -38.03 -8.84 0.90
N LEU A 8 -38.77 -8.86 -0.21
CA LEU A 8 -38.19 -9.17 -1.52
C LEU A 8 -37.14 -8.13 -1.94
N ALA A 9 -37.43 -6.85 -1.74
CA ALA A 9 -36.48 -5.77 -2.04
C ALA A 9 -35.22 -5.85 -1.18
N ALA A 10 -35.35 -6.17 0.12
CA ALA A 10 -34.21 -6.34 1.00
C ALA A 10 -33.32 -7.52 0.60
N ILE A 11 -33.89 -8.66 0.20
CA ILE A 11 -33.14 -9.84 -0.26
C ILE A 11 -32.45 -9.58 -1.61
N LEU A 12 -33.10 -8.86 -2.53
CA LEU A 12 -32.50 -8.51 -3.82
C LEU A 12 -31.35 -7.52 -3.64
N LEU A 13 -31.52 -6.53 -2.75
CA LEU A 13 -30.46 -5.59 -2.38
C LEU A 13 -29.28 -6.31 -1.72
N THR A 14 -29.51 -7.24 -0.80
CA THR A 14 -28.41 -8.00 -0.20
C THR A 14 -27.71 -8.92 -1.19
N GLN A 15 -28.43 -9.59 -2.10
CA GLN A 15 -27.81 -10.42 -3.14
C GLN A 15 -26.97 -9.59 -4.12
N VAL A 16 -27.44 -8.42 -4.53
CA VAL A 16 -26.68 -7.50 -5.39
C VAL A 16 -25.43 -6.99 -4.67
N VAL A 17 -25.54 -6.61 -3.40
CA VAL A 17 -24.39 -6.16 -2.59
C VAL A 17 -23.39 -7.30 -2.35
N ILE A 18 -23.86 -8.53 -2.10
CA ILE A 18 -22.98 -9.69 -1.93
C ILE A 18 -22.28 -10.03 -3.24
N ALA A 19 -22.99 -10.01 -4.37
CA ALA A 19 -22.42 -10.30 -5.68
C ALA A 19 -21.41 -9.23 -6.12
N SER A 20 -21.70 -7.94 -5.91
CA SER A 20 -20.76 -6.86 -6.20
C SER A 20 -19.51 -6.93 -5.33
N ASN A 21 -19.66 -7.27 -4.04
CA ASN A 21 -18.54 -7.39 -3.12
C ASN A 21 -17.65 -8.63 -3.40
N ALA A 22 -18.24 -9.73 -3.87
CA ALA A 22 -17.47 -10.91 -4.32
C ALA A 22 -16.74 -10.66 -5.65
N TYR A 23 -17.34 -9.90 -6.57
CA TYR A 23 -16.72 -9.53 -7.85
C TYR A 23 -15.58 -8.51 -7.67
N ALA A 24 -15.75 -7.54 -6.76
CA ALA A 24 -14.72 -6.57 -6.39
C ALA A 24 -13.49 -7.24 -5.74
N ALA A 25 -13.71 -8.27 -4.91
CA ALA A 25 -12.62 -9.06 -4.34
C ALA A 25 -11.86 -9.85 -5.43
N SER A 26 -12.56 -10.42 -6.42
CA SER A 26 -11.90 -11.12 -7.52
C SER A 26 -11.06 -10.19 -8.41
N THR A 27 -11.52 -8.97 -8.70
CA THR A 27 -10.76 -8.03 -9.53
C THR A 27 -9.50 -7.51 -8.82
N LEU A 28 -9.56 -7.33 -7.50
CA LEU A 28 -8.38 -6.96 -6.69
C LEU A 28 -7.33 -8.07 -6.65
N GLU A 29 -7.75 -9.33 -6.50
CA GLU A 29 -6.83 -10.48 -6.52
C GLU A 29 -6.14 -10.63 -7.88
N GLU A 30 -6.89 -10.49 -8.98
CA GLU A 30 -6.34 -10.49 -10.34
C GLU A 30 -5.35 -9.33 -10.54
N ALA A 31 -5.66 -8.13 -10.03
CA ALA A 31 -4.76 -6.98 -10.09
C ALA A 31 -3.44 -7.26 -9.35
N ASN A 32 -3.53 -7.84 -8.16
CA ASN A 32 -2.37 -8.25 -7.37
C ASN A 32 -1.53 -9.31 -8.09
N LEU A 33 -2.16 -10.29 -8.74
CA LEU A 33 -1.47 -11.31 -9.52
C LEU A 33 -0.78 -10.71 -10.75
N ALA A 34 -1.47 -9.86 -11.51
CA ALA A 34 -0.89 -9.15 -12.65
C ALA A 34 0.33 -8.30 -12.22
N TYR A 35 0.24 -7.61 -11.07
CA TYR A 35 1.37 -6.85 -10.52
C TYR A 35 2.55 -7.76 -10.17
N LYS A 36 2.31 -8.88 -9.48
CA LYS A 36 3.35 -9.87 -9.14
C LYS A 36 4.03 -10.44 -10.38
N ASN A 37 3.27 -10.66 -11.45
CA ASN A 37 3.77 -11.12 -12.74
C ASN A 37 4.43 -10.01 -13.58
N GLN A 38 4.60 -8.81 -13.03
CA GLN A 38 5.18 -7.63 -13.70
C GLN A 38 4.39 -7.14 -14.92
N ASN A 39 3.13 -7.56 -15.08
CA ASN A 39 2.21 -7.04 -16.09
C ASN A 39 1.62 -5.70 -15.60
N ILE A 40 2.46 -4.68 -15.47
CA ILE A 40 2.11 -3.42 -14.78
C ILE A 40 0.94 -2.69 -15.44
N ASP A 41 0.82 -2.72 -16.77
CA ASP A 41 -0.30 -2.07 -17.46
C ASP A 41 -1.63 -2.78 -17.19
N GLN A 42 -1.63 -4.12 -17.22
CA GLN A 42 -2.80 -4.92 -16.87
C GLN A 42 -3.17 -4.70 -15.39
N ALA A 43 -2.19 -4.72 -14.48
CA ALA A 43 -2.42 -4.46 -13.07
C ALA A 43 -3.03 -3.08 -12.84
N THR A 44 -2.54 -2.05 -13.53
CA THR A 44 -3.08 -0.69 -13.45
C THR A 44 -4.57 -0.67 -13.83
N GLN A 45 -4.94 -1.33 -14.94
CA GLN A 45 -6.33 -1.40 -15.38
C GLN A 45 -7.22 -2.15 -14.38
N LEU A 46 -6.76 -3.28 -13.87
CA LEU A 46 -7.51 -4.10 -12.91
C LEU A 46 -7.69 -3.38 -11.57
N TYR A 47 -6.67 -2.67 -11.06
CA TYR A 47 -6.83 -1.85 -9.85
C TYR A 47 -7.82 -0.70 -10.09
N GLN A 48 -7.79 -0.05 -11.26
CA GLN A 48 -8.76 1.00 -11.60
C GLN A 48 -10.19 0.46 -11.67
N GLN A 49 -10.38 -0.76 -12.20
CA GLN A 49 -11.67 -1.44 -12.20
C GLN A 49 -12.13 -1.80 -10.79
N SER A 50 -11.24 -2.38 -9.97
CA SER A 50 -11.52 -2.67 -8.55
C SER A 50 -11.97 -1.41 -7.78
N LEU A 51 -11.38 -0.25 -8.09
CA LEU A 51 -11.78 1.04 -7.51
C LEU A 51 -13.09 1.63 -8.06
N GLN A 52 -13.61 1.14 -9.19
CA GLN A 52 -14.97 1.48 -9.62
C GLN A 52 -16.01 0.77 -8.73
N ASP A 53 -15.70 -0.45 -8.29
CA ASP A 53 -16.58 -1.25 -7.43
C ASP A 53 -16.47 -0.83 -5.96
N ASP A 54 -15.25 -0.63 -5.45
CA ASP A 54 -14.98 -0.09 -4.12
C ASP A 54 -14.00 1.10 -4.17
N PRO A 55 -14.53 2.34 -4.32
CA PRO A 55 -13.71 3.54 -4.41
C PRO A 55 -12.89 3.86 -3.15
N GLN A 56 -13.16 3.23 -2.01
CA GLN A 56 -12.48 3.49 -0.74
C GLN A 56 -11.52 2.37 -0.34
N SER A 57 -11.34 1.33 -1.17
CA SER A 57 -10.42 0.23 -0.89
C SER A 57 -8.96 0.70 -0.75
N PRO A 58 -8.36 0.67 0.47
CA PRO A 58 -6.97 1.08 0.66
C PRO A 58 -5.99 0.14 -0.07
N ASP A 59 -6.33 -1.15 -0.18
CA ASP A 59 -5.51 -2.15 -0.87
C ASP A 59 -5.48 -1.93 -2.38
N ALA A 60 -6.62 -1.59 -3.00
CA ALA A 60 -6.67 -1.27 -4.42
C ALA A 60 -5.94 0.06 -4.72
N LYS A 61 -6.15 1.09 -3.88
CA LYS A 61 -5.45 2.38 -4.01
C LYS A 61 -3.94 2.23 -3.87
N VAL A 62 -3.46 1.50 -2.87
CA VAL A 62 -2.01 1.31 -2.70
C VAL A 62 -1.42 0.48 -3.84
N GLY A 63 -2.15 -0.53 -4.33
CA GLY A 63 -1.74 -1.33 -5.49
C GLY A 63 -1.62 -0.48 -6.75
N LEU A 64 -2.59 0.39 -7.00
CA LEU A 64 -2.54 1.37 -8.09
C LEU A 64 -1.38 2.35 -7.93
N ALA A 65 -1.13 2.82 -6.70
CA ALA A 65 0.00 3.70 -6.39
C ALA A 65 1.35 3.04 -6.71
N TYR A 66 1.53 1.75 -6.39
CA TYR A 66 2.72 0.98 -6.77
C TYR A 66 2.88 0.90 -8.29
N CYS A 67 1.78 0.65 -9.02
CA CYS A 67 1.83 0.65 -10.49
C CYS A 67 2.29 2.02 -11.04
N TYR A 68 1.75 3.11 -10.53
CA TYR A 68 2.18 4.46 -10.90
C TYR A 68 3.64 4.74 -10.54
N PHE A 69 4.11 4.26 -9.38
CA PHE A 69 5.51 4.39 -8.98
C PHE A 69 6.45 3.67 -9.95
N VAL A 70 6.15 2.42 -10.32
CA VAL A 70 6.95 1.64 -11.29
C VAL A 70 6.96 2.33 -12.66
N LYS A 71 5.82 2.90 -13.08
CA LYS A 71 5.69 3.70 -14.31
C LYS A 71 6.30 5.10 -14.22
N ARG A 72 6.94 5.44 -13.09
CA ARG A 72 7.52 6.77 -12.79
C ARG A 72 6.53 7.93 -12.82
N GLN A 73 5.24 7.63 -12.66
CA GLN A 73 4.15 8.60 -12.55
C GLN A 73 4.02 9.05 -11.09
N TYR A 74 5.09 9.62 -10.54
CA TYR A 74 5.20 9.91 -9.10
C TYR A 74 4.09 10.82 -8.53
N PRO A 75 3.60 11.85 -9.25
CA PRO A 75 2.47 12.65 -8.76
C PRO A 75 1.22 11.79 -8.52
N ARG A 76 0.86 10.94 -9.49
CA ARG A 76 -0.30 10.04 -9.35
C ARG A 76 -0.12 9.01 -8.24
N ALA A 77 1.10 8.48 -8.08
CA ALA A 77 1.41 7.59 -6.97
C ALA A 77 1.24 8.30 -5.61
N THR A 78 1.68 9.55 -5.52
CA THR A 78 1.55 10.38 -4.31
C THR A 78 0.08 10.66 -3.98
N ASP A 79 -0.74 11.01 -4.97
CA ASP A 79 -2.18 11.23 -4.77
C ASP A 79 -2.84 10.00 -4.16
N GLN A 80 -2.60 8.82 -4.74
CA GLN A 80 -3.18 7.56 -4.24
C GLN A 80 -2.66 7.20 -2.84
N VAL A 81 -1.37 7.42 -2.56
CA VAL A 81 -0.80 7.20 -1.21
C VAL A 81 -1.42 8.14 -0.18
N ASN A 82 -1.68 9.40 -0.54
CA ASN A 82 -2.32 10.35 0.36
C ASN A 82 -3.75 9.91 0.71
N GLU A 83 -4.51 9.43 -0.27
CA GLU A 83 -5.85 8.87 -0.03
C GLU A 83 -5.80 7.64 0.89
N VAL A 84 -4.86 6.72 0.67
CA VAL A 84 -4.67 5.54 1.54
C VAL A 84 -4.40 5.95 2.99
N LEU A 85 -3.52 6.94 3.19
CA LEU A 85 -3.11 7.39 4.52
C LEU A 85 -4.12 8.32 5.18
N ALA A 86 -5.03 8.93 4.41
CA ALA A 86 -6.19 9.62 4.94
C ALA A 86 -7.22 8.63 5.52
N ILE A 87 -7.38 7.46 4.89
CA ILE A 87 -8.27 6.38 5.38
C ILE A 87 -7.63 5.66 6.57
N ASN A 88 -6.36 5.28 6.44
CA ASN A 88 -5.59 4.60 7.48
C ASN A 88 -4.18 5.17 7.56
N SER A 89 -3.97 6.05 8.55
CA SER A 89 -2.68 6.73 8.77
C SER A 89 -1.51 5.79 9.10
N THR A 90 -1.77 4.56 9.57
CA THR A 90 -0.75 3.56 9.91
C THR A 90 -0.64 2.45 8.87
N HIS A 91 -1.21 2.63 7.68
CA HIS A 91 -1.18 1.64 6.61
C HIS A 91 0.26 1.38 6.11
N ILE A 92 0.84 0.24 6.51
CA ILE A 92 2.26 -0.11 6.30
C ILE A 92 2.69 0.06 4.84
N ARG A 93 1.97 -0.54 3.87
CA ARG A 93 2.31 -0.43 2.44
C ARG A 93 2.24 1.01 1.92
N GLY A 94 1.31 1.80 2.45
CA GLY A 94 1.15 3.21 2.09
C GLY A 94 2.30 4.06 2.62
N LEU A 95 2.69 3.84 3.88
CA LEU A 95 3.82 4.51 4.52
C LEU A 95 5.16 4.15 3.85
N LEU A 96 5.37 2.87 3.52
CA LEU A 96 6.55 2.42 2.77
C LEU A 96 6.64 3.12 1.41
N LEU A 97 5.53 3.17 0.66
CA LEU A 97 5.51 3.84 -0.64
C LEU A 97 5.67 5.36 -0.51
N ARG A 98 5.12 6.00 0.53
CA ARG A 98 5.39 7.41 0.85
C ARG A 98 6.87 7.67 1.07
N GLY A 99 7.54 6.80 1.83
CA GLY A 99 8.98 6.89 2.05
C GLY A 99 9.77 6.73 0.75
N ARG A 100 9.43 5.74 -0.08
CA ARG A 100 10.06 5.52 -1.39
C ARG A 100 9.88 6.70 -2.35
N LEU A 101 8.69 7.33 -2.38
CA LEU A 101 8.42 8.53 -3.16
C LEU A 101 9.29 9.72 -2.71
N ASN A 102 9.47 9.88 -1.39
CA ASN A 102 10.33 10.92 -0.84
C ASN A 102 11.83 10.66 -1.09
N MET A 103 12.28 9.40 -1.04
CA MET A 103 13.63 9.03 -1.48
C MET A 103 13.86 9.43 -2.94
N GLN A 104 12.88 9.14 -3.81
CA GLN A 104 12.96 9.44 -5.23
C GLN A 104 13.00 10.95 -5.52
N SER A 105 12.33 11.78 -4.71
CA SER A 105 12.35 13.24 -4.83
C SER A 105 13.52 13.90 -4.11
N GLY A 106 14.40 13.13 -3.45
CA GLY A 106 15.52 13.64 -2.65
C GLY A 106 15.13 14.22 -1.30
N ASN A 107 13.85 14.12 -0.89
CA ASN A 107 13.40 14.55 0.42
C ASN A 107 13.69 13.48 1.49
N LEU A 108 14.97 13.31 1.80
CA LEU A 108 15.43 12.25 2.70
C LEU A 108 14.88 12.40 4.13
N VAL A 109 14.61 13.62 4.58
CA VAL A 109 14.01 13.87 5.91
C VAL A 109 12.58 13.30 5.96
N ALA A 110 11.74 13.61 4.96
CA ALA A 110 10.38 13.07 4.91
C ALA A 110 10.37 11.55 4.65
N ALA A 111 11.35 11.03 3.90
CA ALA A 111 11.51 9.59 3.71
C ALA A 111 11.80 8.88 5.05
N LYS A 112 12.75 9.41 5.83
CA LYS A 112 13.09 8.93 7.17
C LYS A 112 11.86 8.88 8.06
N GLU A 113 11.10 9.98 8.14
CA GLU A 113 9.88 10.04 8.96
C GLU A 113 8.83 9.01 8.56
N ALA A 114 8.62 8.80 7.25
CA ALA A 114 7.68 7.80 6.77
C ALA A 114 8.11 6.37 7.14
N PHE A 115 9.40 6.03 7.00
CA PHE A 115 9.91 4.71 7.39
C PHE A 115 9.94 4.50 8.91
N GLN A 116 10.21 5.54 9.70
CA GLN A 116 10.10 5.50 11.16
C GLN A 116 8.67 5.17 11.61
N GLN A 117 7.66 5.71 10.93
CA GLN A 117 6.26 5.35 11.21
C GLN A 117 6.00 3.86 10.93
N VAL A 118 6.60 3.29 9.87
CA VAL A 118 6.48 1.84 9.62
C VAL A 118 7.13 1.04 10.72
N VAL A 119 8.35 1.38 11.14
CA VAL A 119 9.05 0.70 12.24
C VAL A 119 8.29 0.81 13.56
N ALA A 120 7.59 1.93 13.80
CA ALA A 120 6.74 2.08 14.99
C ALA A 120 5.51 1.16 14.98
N VAL A 121 4.95 0.86 13.80
CA VAL A 121 3.78 -0.02 13.62
C VAL A 121 4.18 -1.50 13.55
N ASP A 122 5.26 -1.79 12.83
CA ASP A 122 5.83 -3.13 12.64
C ASP A 122 7.35 -3.06 12.89
N PRO A 123 7.79 -3.26 14.15
CA PRO A 123 9.20 -3.20 14.54
C PRO A 123 10.09 -4.26 13.90
N ASN A 124 9.52 -5.28 13.26
CA ASN A 124 10.28 -6.35 12.60
C ASN A 124 10.27 -6.19 11.08
N ASN A 125 9.79 -5.04 10.57
CA ASN A 125 9.71 -4.80 9.14
C ASN A 125 11.10 -4.60 8.52
N VAL A 126 11.62 -5.65 7.89
CA VAL A 126 12.94 -5.66 7.25
C VAL A 126 13.07 -4.58 6.18
N GLU A 127 12.02 -4.37 5.37
CA GLU A 127 12.03 -3.35 4.31
C GLU A 127 12.12 -1.93 4.88
N ALA A 128 11.36 -1.65 5.94
CA ALA A 128 11.38 -0.35 6.60
C ALA A 128 12.74 -0.07 7.25
N HIS A 129 13.34 -1.04 7.95
CA HIS A 129 14.67 -0.87 8.53
C HIS A 129 15.74 -0.64 7.46
N THR A 130 15.71 -1.41 6.37
CA THR A 130 16.63 -1.22 5.24
C THR A 130 16.48 0.17 4.65
N SER A 131 15.24 0.60 4.40
CA SER A 131 14.95 1.88 3.76
C SER A 131 15.23 3.08 4.68
N LEU A 132 15.00 2.93 5.98
CA LEU A 132 15.34 3.92 7.00
C LEU A 132 16.85 4.07 7.13
N GLY A 133 17.60 2.95 7.13
CA GLY A 133 19.06 2.99 7.09
C GLY A 133 19.59 3.74 5.87
N ASN A 134 19.04 3.45 4.68
CA ASN A 134 19.40 4.17 3.46
C ASN A 134 19.11 5.68 3.54
N ALA A 135 17.96 6.06 4.09
CA ALA A 135 17.59 7.47 4.26
C ALA A 135 18.53 8.19 5.24
N LEU A 136 18.88 7.55 6.36
CA LEU A 136 19.82 8.08 7.36
C LEU A 136 21.23 8.22 6.79
N PHE A 137 21.71 7.23 6.06
CA PHE A 137 23.00 7.29 5.38
C PHE A 137 23.06 8.46 4.40
N GLY A 138 22.02 8.66 3.59
CA GLY A 138 21.95 9.81 2.68
C GLY A 138 21.87 11.17 3.39
N LEU A 139 21.41 11.20 4.65
CA LEU A 139 21.42 12.38 5.52
C LEU A 139 22.76 12.60 6.24
N GLY A 140 23.71 11.66 6.12
CA GLY A 140 24.99 11.68 6.83
C GLY A 140 24.94 11.14 8.26
N ASP A 141 23.81 10.57 8.69
CA ASP A 141 23.69 9.88 9.98
C ASP A 141 24.10 8.42 9.83
N GLU A 142 25.42 8.20 9.68
CA GLU A 142 25.99 6.88 9.49
C GLU A 142 25.75 5.96 10.69
N ALA A 143 25.84 6.50 11.91
CA ALA A 143 25.61 5.74 13.13
C ALA A 143 24.16 5.22 13.22
N GLY A 144 23.18 6.07 12.90
CA GLY A 144 21.77 5.67 12.82
C GLY A 144 21.52 4.64 11.71
N ALA A 145 22.18 4.81 10.56
CA ALA A 145 22.08 3.85 9.46
C ALA A 145 22.59 2.45 9.85
N ASP A 146 23.79 2.39 10.45
CA ASP A 146 24.41 1.15 10.91
C ASP A 146 23.56 0.42 11.95
N ALA A 147 22.94 1.17 12.87
CA ALA A 147 22.01 0.58 13.84
C ALA A 147 20.88 -0.19 13.14
N HIS A 148 20.25 0.41 12.13
CA HIS A 148 19.17 -0.24 11.40
C HIS A 148 19.64 -1.39 10.48
N TYR A 149 20.81 -1.28 9.87
CA TYR A 149 21.39 -2.41 9.12
C TYR A 149 21.73 -3.60 10.03
N ASN A 150 22.19 -3.34 11.25
CA ASN A 150 22.41 -4.37 12.25
C ASN A 150 21.08 -5.02 12.69
N THR A 151 20.02 -4.24 12.86
CA THR A 151 18.67 -4.78 13.10
C THR A 151 18.23 -5.68 11.96
N VAL A 152 18.38 -5.26 10.70
CA VAL A 152 18.07 -6.11 9.53
C VAL A 152 18.83 -7.44 9.60
N ARG A 153 20.14 -7.41 9.87
CA ARG A 153 20.96 -8.62 10.00
C ARG A 153 20.42 -9.56 11.08
N SER A 154 20.03 -9.03 12.25
CA SER A 154 19.45 -9.85 13.31
C SER A 154 18.08 -10.45 12.94
N LEU A 155 17.25 -9.70 12.21
CA LEU A 155 15.91 -10.14 11.81
C LEU A 155 15.95 -11.25 10.74
N VAL A 156 16.93 -11.18 9.82
CA VAL A 156 17.08 -12.17 8.73
C VAL A 156 18.00 -13.34 9.10
N SER A 157 18.72 -13.26 10.22
CA SER A 157 19.60 -14.33 10.72
C SER A 157 19.46 -14.51 12.24
N PRO A 158 18.27 -14.87 12.77
CA PRO A 158 18.11 -15.12 14.19
C PRO A 158 18.81 -16.43 14.58
N GLY A 159 19.94 -16.33 15.29
CA GLY A 159 20.57 -17.49 15.94
C GLY A 159 21.93 -17.95 15.40
N GLN A 160 22.80 -17.05 14.92
CA GLN A 160 24.25 -17.28 15.02
C GLN A 160 24.76 -16.91 16.40
#